data_AF-A0A670YWQ7-F1
#
_entry.id   AF-A0A670YWQ7-F1
#
_cell.length_a   1.000
_cell.length_b   1.000
_cell.length_c   1.000
_cell.angle_alpha   90.00
_cell.angle_beta   90.00
_cell.angle_gamma   90.00
#
_symmetry.space_group_name_H-M   'P 1'
#
loop_
_entity.id
_entity.type
_entity.pdbx_description
1 polymer ?
#
loop_
_entity_poly.entity_id
_entity_poly.type
_entity_poly.pdbx_seq_one_letter_code
_entity_poly.pdbx_strand_id
1 'polypeptide(L)'
;MSACKHLSTSLMQQLLEAEVRQLSLGALQQFSLDVAECEQFARSGPVPGFQGDTLLLAFIDLRQLLDLFLQWDWSTYLADYGQPTCKYLRVNPTTALALLEKMKDTSRKNNVFAQFRKNERDKQKLIEAVAKQLRSLISTSHHS
;
A
#
# COMPACT_ATOMS: atom_id res chain seq x y z
N MET A 1 18.49 -14.09 3.59
CA MET A 1 17.00 -14.07 3.66
C MET A 1 16.45 -13.33 4.88
N SER A 2 16.86 -13.66 6.11
CA SER A 2 16.30 -13.05 7.34
C SER A 2 16.44 -11.53 7.39
N ALA A 3 17.59 -10.98 6.98
CA ALA A 3 17.82 -9.54 6.95
C ALA A 3 16.85 -8.80 6.01
N CYS A 4 16.71 -9.22 4.74
CA CYS A 4 15.77 -8.59 3.80
C CYS A 4 14.31 -8.70 4.27
N LYS A 5 13.93 -9.84 4.87
CA LYS A 5 12.60 -10.02 5.45
C LYS A 5 12.36 -9.05 6.62
N HIS A 6 13.34 -8.93 7.51
CA HIS A 6 13.27 -7.97 8.62
C HIS A 6 13.14 -6.55 8.10
N LEU A 7 13.96 -6.15 7.13
CA LEU A 7 13.95 -4.83 6.51
C LEU A 7 12.58 -4.50 5.90
N SER A 8 12.03 -5.38 5.08
CA SER A 8 10.68 -5.25 4.50
C SER A 8 9.58 -5.15 5.57
N THR A 9 9.68 -5.98 6.62
CA THR A 9 8.70 -5.98 7.72
C THR A 9 8.77 -4.68 8.52
N SER A 10 9.97 -4.19 8.82
CA SER A 10 10.19 -2.92 9.52
C SER A 10 9.64 -1.74 8.71
N LEU A 11 9.90 -1.71 7.39
CA LEU A 11 9.36 -0.67 6.50
C LEU A 11 7.82 -0.70 6.47
N MET A 12 7.21 -1.89 6.37
CA MET A 12 5.75 -2.04 6.46
C MET A 12 5.22 -1.52 7.81
N GLN A 13 5.89 -1.86 8.92
CA GLN A 13 5.49 -1.39 10.25
C GLN A 13 5.60 0.12 10.39
N GLN A 14 6.69 0.74 9.91
CA GLN A 14 6.86 2.20 9.89
C GLN A 14 5.74 2.89 9.10
N LEU A 15 5.37 2.33 7.95
CA LEU A 15 4.28 2.85 7.12
C LEU A 15 2.91 2.79 7.84
N LEU A 16 2.70 1.75 8.65
CA LEU A 16 1.44 1.49 9.35
C LEU A 16 1.41 2.00 10.79
N GLU A 17 2.51 2.52 11.31
CA GLU A 17 2.70 2.88 12.71
C GLU A 17 1.61 3.83 13.21
N ALA A 18 1.08 3.58 14.41
CA ALA A 18 -0.07 4.30 14.95
C ALA A 18 0.18 5.82 15.11
N GLU A 19 1.43 6.20 15.33
CA GLU A 19 1.84 7.61 15.45
C GLU A 19 1.77 8.35 14.10
N VAL A 20 1.92 7.63 12.98
CA VAL A 20 1.75 8.17 11.63
C VAL A 20 0.25 8.35 11.34
N ARG A 21 -0.31 9.50 11.74
CA ARG A 21 -1.75 9.79 11.58
C ARG A 21 -2.13 10.27 10.18
N GLN A 22 -1.20 10.89 9.47
CA GLN A 22 -1.45 11.49 8.15
C GLN A 22 -0.30 11.13 7.21
N LEU A 23 -0.62 10.64 6.02
CA LEU A 23 0.35 10.30 5.00
C LEU A 23 -0.04 10.95 3.67
N SER A 24 0.80 11.85 3.17
CA SER A 24 0.59 12.47 1.87
C SER A 24 0.98 11.51 0.74
N LEU A 25 0.42 11.73 -0.46
CA LEU A 25 0.83 10.99 -1.66
C LEU A 25 2.34 11.17 -1.95
N GLY A 26 2.87 12.38 -1.76
CA GLY A 26 4.30 12.65 -1.95
C GLY A 26 5.19 11.87 -0.98
N ALA A 27 4.78 11.73 0.28
CA ALA A 27 5.50 10.91 1.24
C ALA A 27 5.47 9.43 0.85
N LEU A 28 4.33 8.91 0.38
CA LEU A 28 4.21 7.54 -0.11
C LEU A 28 5.07 7.30 -1.37
N GLN A 29 5.16 8.29 -2.26
CA GLN A 29 6.04 8.24 -3.44
C GLN A 29 7.52 8.15 -3.03
N GLN A 30 7.97 8.98 -2.09
CA GLN A 30 9.35 8.93 -1.59
C GLN A 30 9.64 7.60 -0.90
N PHE A 31 8.74 7.14 -0.02
CA PHE A 31 8.87 5.84 0.62
C PHE A 31 8.98 4.69 -0.40
N SER A 32 8.25 4.76 -1.52
CA SER A 32 8.34 3.76 -2.59
C SER A 32 9.71 3.74 -3.29
N LEU A 33 10.37 4.90 -3.40
CA LEU A 33 11.75 5.00 -3.89
C LEU A 33 12.72 4.37 -2.89
N ASP A 34 12.55 4.61 -1.58
CA ASP A 34 13.38 3.98 -0.55
C ASP A 34 13.26 2.44 -0.58
N VAL A 35 12.04 1.92 -0.77
CA VAL A 35 11.83 0.47 -0.97
C VAL A 35 12.49 -0.01 -2.26
N ALA A 36 12.51 0.80 -3.33
CA ALA A 36 13.15 0.43 -4.59
C ALA A 36 14.67 0.31 -4.44
N GLU A 37 15.30 1.15 -3.62
CA GLU A 37 16.72 1.02 -3.28
C GLU A 37 17.01 -0.26 -2.48
N CYS A 38 16.11 -0.64 -1.56
CA CYS A 38 16.22 -1.91 -0.84
C CYS A 38 16.09 -3.13 -1.78
N GLU A 39 15.21 -3.04 -2.77
CA GLU A 39 15.06 -4.06 -3.81
C GLU A 39 16.27 -4.13 -4.74
N GLN A 40 16.87 -2.99 -5.09
CA GLN A 40 18.12 -2.95 -5.85
C GLN A 40 19.26 -3.63 -5.08
N PHE A 41 19.39 -3.36 -3.78
CA PHE A 41 20.34 -4.07 -2.93
C PHE A 41 20.07 -5.58 -2.90
N ALA A 42 18.81 -6.02 -2.82
CA ALA A 42 18.48 -7.44 -2.88
C ALA A 42 18.86 -8.08 -4.23
N ARG A 43 18.70 -7.33 -5.34
CA ARG A 43 19.09 -7.75 -6.71
C ARG A 43 20.59 -7.80 -6.94
N SER A 44 21.39 -7.05 -6.18
CA SER A 44 22.84 -6.99 -6.39
C SER A 44 23.58 -8.28 -6.01
N GLY A 45 22.86 -9.33 -5.59
CA GLY A 45 23.43 -10.59 -5.13
C GLY A 45 24.30 -10.43 -3.88
N PRO A 46 23.81 -9.77 -2.80
CA PRO A 46 24.63 -9.43 -1.63
C PRO A 46 25.09 -10.67 -0.83
N VAL A 47 24.48 -11.83 -1.06
CA VAL A 47 24.82 -13.09 -0.38
C VAL A 47 25.03 -14.18 -1.45
N PRO A 48 26.22 -14.78 -1.53
CA PRO A 48 26.49 -15.89 -2.45
C PRO A 48 25.54 -17.08 -2.21
N GLY A 49 25.20 -17.81 -3.29
CA GLY A 49 24.38 -19.03 -3.22
C GLY A 49 22.87 -18.80 -3.20
N PHE A 50 22.39 -17.56 -3.21
CA PHE A 50 20.98 -17.23 -3.46
C PHE A 50 20.71 -17.10 -4.96
N GLN A 51 19.61 -17.67 -5.45
CA GLN A 51 19.13 -17.38 -6.82
C GLN A 51 18.72 -15.91 -6.90
N GLY A 52 19.03 -15.23 -8.01
CA GLY A 52 19.05 -13.77 -8.14
C GLY A 52 17.84 -13.02 -7.56
N ASP A 53 16.63 -13.55 -7.75
CA ASP A 53 15.39 -12.89 -7.30
C ASP A 53 14.84 -13.43 -5.97
N THR A 54 15.48 -14.40 -5.34
CA THR A 54 14.96 -15.00 -4.09
C THR A 54 14.84 -13.96 -2.98
N LEU A 55 15.80 -13.04 -2.89
CA LEU A 55 15.77 -11.98 -1.86
C LEU A 55 14.69 -10.92 -2.14
N LEU A 56 14.30 -10.72 -3.40
CA LEU A 56 13.20 -9.81 -3.77
C LEU A 56 11.85 -10.29 -3.24
N LEU A 57 11.67 -11.61 -3.06
CA LEU A 57 10.44 -12.17 -2.49
C LEU A 57 10.15 -11.62 -1.08
N ALA A 58 11.16 -11.10 -0.37
CA ALA A 58 10.95 -10.45 0.92
C ALA A 58 10.14 -9.13 0.82
N PHE A 59 10.18 -8.45 -0.33
CA PHE A 59 9.59 -7.12 -0.54
C PHE A 59 8.25 -7.16 -1.29
N ILE A 60 7.85 -8.31 -1.85
CA ILE A 60 6.70 -8.39 -2.76
C ILE A 60 5.39 -7.91 -2.13
N ASP A 61 5.15 -8.21 -0.85
CA ASP A 61 3.94 -7.77 -0.14
C ASP A 61 3.89 -6.24 -0.03
N LEU A 62 5.02 -5.62 0.35
CA LEU A 62 5.14 -4.17 0.47
C LEU A 62 5.07 -3.50 -0.91
N ARG A 63 5.73 -4.07 -1.92
CA ARG A 63 5.72 -3.54 -3.28
C ARG A 63 4.32 -3.54 -3.88
N GLN A 64 3.59 -4.65 -3.79
CA GLN A 64 2.22 -4.72 -4.30
C GLN A 64 1.29 -3.74 -3.59
N LEU A 65 1.46 -3.55 -2.27
CA LEU A 65 0.70 -2.55 -1.52
C LEU A 65 0.98 -1.14 -2.05
N LEU A 66 2.26 -0.78 -2.22
CA LEU A 66 2.64 0.54 -2.73
C LEU A 66 2.11 0.76 -4.16
N ASP A 67 2.24 -0.23 -5.04
CA ASP A 67 1.78 -0.14 -6.42
C ASP A 67 0.27 0.09 -6.50
N LEU A 68 -0.52 -0.62 -5.68
CA LEU A 68 -1.97 -0.42 -5.61
C LEU A 68 -2.34 1.04 -5.29
N PHE A 69 -1.65 1.63 -4.32
CA PHE A 69 -1.92 2.99 -3.87
C PHE A 69 -1.40 4.06 -4.83
N LEU A 70 -0.20 3.87 -5.40
CA LEU A 70 0.42 4.81 -6.32
C LEU A 70 -0.29 4.81 -7.68
N GLN A 71 -0.77 3.66 -8.14
CA GLN A 71 -1.55 3.53 -9.39
C GLN A 71 -3.05 3.78 -9.18
N TRP A 72 -3.50 3.85 -7.92
CA TRP A 72 -4.92 3.96 -7.54
C TRP A 72 -5.80 2.87 -8.17
N ASP A 73 -5.28 1.65 -8.26
CA ASP A 73 -5.83 0.55 -9.05
C ASP A 73 -6.87 -0.30 -8.28
N TRP A 74 -7.72 0.38 -7.51
CA TRP A 74 -8.70 -0.26 -6.63
C TRP A 74 -9.74 -1.06 -7.38
N SER A 75 -10.11 -0.64 -8.59
CA SER A 75 -11.06 -1.39 -9.44
C SER A 75 -10.56 -2.80 -9.73
N THR A 76 -9.30 -2.94 -10.12
CA THR A 76 -8.69 -4.25 -10.39
C THR A 76 -8.51 -5.05 -9.12
N TYR A 77 -8.03 -4.44 -8.04
CA TYR A 77 -7.88 -5.14 -6.76
C TYR A 77 -9.19 -5.73 -6.26
N LEU A 78 -10.27 -4.95 -6.28
CA LEU A 78 -11.56 -5.36 -5.73
C LEU A 78 -12.30 -6.35 -6.63
N ALA A 79 -12.19 -6.22 -7.96
CA ALA A 79 -12.84 -7.13 -8.91
C ALA A 79 -12.21 -8.53 -8.87
N ASP A 80 -10.87 -8.59 -8.75
CA ASP A 80 -10.13 -9.84 -8.82
C ASP A 80 -9.79 -10.41 -7.43
N TYR A 81 -10.22 -9.77 -6.33
CA TYR A 81 -9.86 -10.19 -4.97
C TYR A 81 -10.24 -11.66 -4.71
N GLY A 82 -9.27 -12.43 -4.21
CA GLY A 82 -9.43 -13.86 -3.93
C GLY A 82 -9.21 -14.77 -5.14
N GLN A 83 -9.05 -14.24 -6.34
CA GLN A 83 -8.71 -15.04 -7.52
C GLN A 83 -7.22 -15.43 -7.51
N PRO A 84 -6.85 -16.64 -7.96
CA PRO A 84 -5.47 -17.12 -7.94
C PRO A 84 -4.54 -16.31 -8.86
N THR A 85 -5.09 -15.63 -9.87
CA THR A 85 -4.35 -14.86 -10.88
C THR A 85 -4.46 -13.35 -10.68
N CYS A 86 -4.96 -12.87 -9.54
CA CYS A 86 -5.12 -11.44 -9.31
C CYS A 86 -3.77 -10.71 -9.21
N LYS A 87 -3.71 -9.49 -9.76
CA LYS A 87 -2.50 -8.66 -9.81
C LYS A 87 -1.90 -8.37 -8.43
N TYR A 88 -2.76 -8.15 -7.44
CA TYR A 88 -2.41 -7.75 -6.08
C TYR A 88 -2.64 -8.88 -5.06
N LEU A 89 -2.25 -10.11 -5.43
CA LEU A 89 -2.45 -11.33 -4.65
C LEU A 89 -1.93 -11.25 -3.20
N ARG A 90 -0.91 -10.43 -2.93
CA ARG A 90 -0.28 -10.28 -1.62
C ARG A 90 -0.88 -9.17 -0.76
N VAL A 91 -1.75 -8.33 -1.33
CA VAL A 91 -2.30 -7.19 -0.60
C VAL A 91 -3.41 -7.66 0.34
N ASN A 92 -3.14 -7.56 1.64
CA ASN A 92 -4.12 -7.83 2.68
C ASN A 92 -5.12 -6.65 2.84
N PRO A 93 -6.44 -6.88 2.80
CA PRO A 93 -7.44 -5.80 2.90
C PRO A 93 -7.36 -4.97 4.18
N THR A 94 -7.01 -5.58 5.32
CA THR A 94 -6.85 -4.89 6.61
C THR A 94 -5.67 -3.93 6.56
N THR A 95 -4.56 -4.37 5.96
CA THR A 95 -3.37 -3.53 5.76
C THR A 95 -3.66 -2.37 4.80
N ALA A 96 -4.33 -2.66 3.69
CA ALA A 96 -4.78 -1.64 2.74
C ALA A 96 -5.73 -0.62 3.39
N LEU A 97 -6.69 -1.08 4.20
CA LEU A 97 -7.61 -0.18 4.90
C LEU A 97 -6.86 0.76 5.87
N ALA A 98 -5.92 0.23 6.66
CA ALA A 98 -5.13 1.02 7.61
C ALA A 98 -4.32 2.13 6.91
N LEU A 99 -3.71 1.82 5.75
CA LEU A 99 -2.98 2.81 4.96
C LEU A 99 -3.92 3.85 4.33
N LEU A 100 -5.07 3.42 3.81
CA LEU A 100 -6.08 4.30 3.21
C LEU A 100 -6.62 5.33 4.21
N GLU A 101 -6.82 4.92 5.47
CA GLU A 101 -7.27 5.82 6.54
C GLU A 101 -6.25 6.93 6.82
N LYS A 102 -4.94 6.62 6.82
CA LYS A 102 -3.87 7.61 7.00
C LYS A 102 -3.80 8.62 5.85
N MET A 103 -4.18 8.21 4.64
CA MET A 103 -4.20 9.10 3.47
C MET A 103 -5.48 9.95 3.36
N LYS A 104 -6.58 9.53 4.03
CA LYS A 104 -7.86 10.24 4.01
C LYS A 104 -7.77 11.64 4.64
N ASP A 105 -6.98 11.78 5.70
CA ASP A 105 -6.95 13.00 6.51
C ASP A 105 -6.05 14.13 5.96
N THR A 106 -5.26 13.86 4.92
CA THR A 106 -4.38 14.89 4.32
C THR A 106 -5.15 15.91 3.47
N SER A 107 -6.34 15.56 2.96
CA SER A 107 -7.13 16.46 2.08
C SER A 107 -7.71 17.66 2.84
N ARG A 108 -8.17 17.46 4.08
CA ARG A 108 -9.02 18.42 4.81
C ARG A 108 -8.37 19.76 5.17
N LYS A 109 -7.07 19.95 4.97
CA LYS A 109 -6.33 21.15 5.43
C LYS A 109 -6.18 22.27 4.38
N ASN A 110 -6.52 22.07 3.10
CA ASN A 110 -6.39 23.11 2.07
C ASN A 110 -7.66 23.98 1.93
N ASN A 111 -7.92 24.82 2.92
CA ASN A 111 -9.17 25.57 3.06
C ASN A 111 -9.28 26.87 2.20
N VAL A 112 -8.40 27.09 1.22
CA VAL A 112 -8.20 28.43 0.60
C VAL A 112 -8.94 28.63 -0.74
N PHE A 113 -9.45 27.59 -1.41
CA PHE A 113 -10.11 27.79 -2.72
C PHE A 113 -11.41 27.00 -2.89
N ALA A 114 -12.55 27.70 -2.80
CA ALA A 114 -13.89 27.11 -2.92
C ALA A 114 -14.20 26.51 -4.31
N GLN A 115 -13.55 26.98 -5.38
CA GLN A 115 -13.75 26.48 -6.76
C GLN A 115 -13.08 25.11 -7.02
N PHE A 116 -12.06 24.72 -6.27
CA PHE A 116 -11.42 23.39 -6.41
C PHE A 116 -12.10 22.29 -5.57
N ARG A 117 -13.17 22.63 -4.83
CA ARG A 117 -13.87 21.71 -3.91
C ARG A 117 -14.61 20.56 -4.59
N LYS A 118 -15.00 20.68 -5.87
CA LYS A 118 -15.76 19.62 -6.55
C LYS A 118 -14.90 18.36 -6.75
N ASN A 119 -13.68 18.54 -7.28
CA ASN A 119 -12.74 17.44 -7.50
C ASN A 119 -12.29 16.81 -6.18
N GLU A 120 -12.08 17.63 -5.15
CA GLU A 120 -11.71 17.16 -3.82
C GLU A 120 -12.82 16.33 -3.17
N ARG A 121 -14.07 16.78 -3.30
CA ARG A 121 -15.23 16.06 -2.80
C ARG A 121 -15.44 14.72 -3.51
N ASP A 122 -15.24 14.68 -4.82
CA ASP A 122 -15.38 13.44 -5.59
C ASP A 122 -14.24 12.45 -5.29
N LYS A 123 -13.01 12.95 -5.07
CA LYS A 123 -11.89 12.15 -4.54
C LYS A 123 -12.21 11.59 -3.15
N GLN A 124 -12.79 12.41 -2.28
CA GLN A 124 -13.17 11.97 -0.93
C GLN A 124 -14.24 10.88 -0.96
N LYS A 125 -15.26 11.01 -1.83
CA LYS A 125 -16.26 9.96 -2.05
C LYS A 125 -15.63 8.66 -2.53
N LEU A 126 -14.65 8.74 -3.44
CA LEU A 126 -13.96 7.57 -3.96
C LEU A 126 -13.18 6.85 -2.85
N ILE A 127 -12.45 7.60 -2.02
CA ILE A 127 -11.74 7.05 -0.84
C ILE A 127 -12.73 6.37 0.11
N GLU A 128 -13.88 6.99 0.39
CA GLU A 128 -14.90 6.43 1.27
C GLU A 128 -15.57 5.17 0.70
N ALA A 129 -15.82 5.14 -0.62
CA ALA A 129 -16.35 3.98 -1.31
C ALA A 129 -15.39 2.79 -1.23
N VAL A 130 -14.11 3.02 -1.51
CA VAL A 130 -13.06 1.99 -1.38
C VAL A 130 -12.97 1.51 0.07
N ALA A 131 -12.94 2.40 1.05
CA ALA A 131 -12.88 2.02 2.46
C ALA A 131 -14.08 1.16 2.89
N LYS A 132 -15.29 1.45 2.39
CA LYS A 132 -16.48 0.64 2.64
C LYS A 132 -16.36 -0.76 2.04
N GLN A 133 -15.87 -0.86 0.81
CA GLN A 133 -15.65 -2.15 0.14
C GLN A 133 -14.58 -2.99 0.84
N LEU A 134 -13.47 -2.37 1.26
CA LEU A 134 -12.44 -3.04 2.06
C LEU A 134 -12.99 -3.60 3.38
N ARG A 135 -13.78 -2.81 4.12
CA ARG A 135 -14.44 -3.30 5.34
C ARG A 135 -15.38 -4.47 5.08
N SER A 136 -16.11 -4.44 3.95
CA SER A 136 -16.95 -5.56 3.54
C SER A 136 -16.11 -6.82 3.29
N LEU A 137 -15.03 -6.72 2.53
CA LEU A 137 -14.12 -7.85 2.26
C LEU A 137 -13.55 -8.45 3.55
N ILE A 138 -13.10 -7.60 4.48
CA ILE A 138 -12.59 -8.03 5.79
C ILE A 138 -13.67 -8.81 6.54
N SER A 139 -14.90 -8.28 6.62
CA SER A 139 -16.00 -8.96 7.32
C SER A 139 -16.32 -10.34 6.73
N THR A 140 -16.30 -10.49 5.40
CA THR A 140 -16.55 -11.78 4.73
C THR A 140 -15.42 -12.78 4.99
N SER A 141 -14.17 -12.31 5.00
CA SER A 141 -13.00 -13.17 5.25
C SER A 141 -12.92 -13.71 6.68
N HIS A 142 -13.52 -13.04 7.67
CA HIS A 142 -13.57 -13.52 9.06
C HIS A 142 -14.64 -14.58 9.33
N HIS A 143 -15.55 -14.83 8.38
CA HIS A 143 -16.63 -15.81 8.51
C HIS A 143 -16.39 -17.10 7.69
N SER A 144 -15.18 -17.26 7.15
CA SER A 144 -14.76 -18.44 6.36
C SER A 144 -13.72 -19.26 7.10
#